data_AF-A0A6I7UF10-F1
#
_entry.id   AF-A0A6I7UF10-F1
#
_cell.length_a   1.000
_cell.length_b   1.000
_cell.length_c   1.000
_cell.angle_alpha   90.00
_cell.angle_beta   90.00
_cell.angle_gamma   90.00
#
_symmetry.space_group_name_H-M   'P 1'
#
loop_
_entity.id
_entity.type
_entity.pdbx_description
1 polymer ?
#
loop_
_entity_poly.entity_id
_entity_poly.type
_entity_poly.pdbx_seq_one_letter_code
_entity_poly.pdbx_strand_id
1 'polypeptide(L)'
;MNGTDKQTVFAALSHLLSYPDEEWRKERSEWQQIIGEIEHEALKGHLLAFLESAASYSSEELIETYVYTFDFGKKTNLYVTYFNSGEQRERGIELLQLKDLYQQSGFQPTDKELPDYLPLMLEFAAVADHEKAAAVFQKYAANLEELRLQLSENESIYTPLLDGLMMILEEIGVERNVQP
;
A
#
# COMPACT_ATOMS: atom_id res chain seq x y z
N MET A 1 -10.76 -1.37 16.28
CA MET A 1 -9.84 -0.22 16.15
C MET A 1 -10.61 1.09 15.94
N ASN A 2 -10.21 2.19 16.60
CA ASN A 2 -10.85 3.50 16.45
C ASN A 2 -10.64 4.09 15.03
N GLY A 3 -11.31 5.20 14.69
CA GLY A 3 -11.20 5.81 13.35
C GLY A 3 -9.82 6.40 13.05
N THR A 4 -9.19 7.01 14.04
CA THR A 4 -7.86 7.64 13.93
C THR A 4 -6.77 6.61 13.65
N ASP A 5 -6.78 5.47 14.34
CA ASP A 5 -5.82 4.39 14.13
C ASP A 5 -5.90 3.83 12.69
N LYS A 6 -7.11 3.70 12.12
CA LYS A 6 -7.28 3.26 10.72
C LYS A 6 -6.63 4.23 9.74
N GLN A 7 -6.87 5.53 9.92
CA GLN A 7 -6.26 6.56 9.08
C GLN A 7 -4.74 6.54 9.20
N THR A 8 -4.21 6.42 10.42
CA THR A 8 -2.77 6.32 10.69
C THR A 8 -2.16 5.09 10.04
N VAL A 9 -2.82 3.92 10.08
CA VAL A 9 -2.33 2.69 9.42
C VAL A 9 -2.25 2.89 7.90
N PHE A 10 -3.28 3.47 7.27
CA PHE A 10 -3.23 3.74 5.83
C PHE A 10 -2.13 4.74 5.45
N ALA A 11 -1.97 5.81 6.24
CA ALA A 11 -0.92 6.80 6.02
C ALA A 11 0.49 6.19 6.18
N ALA A 12 0.68 5.35 7.21
CA ALA A 12 1.93 4.62 7.42
C ALA A 12 2.21 3.66 6.27
N LEU A 13 1.23 2.86 5.83
CA LEU A 13 1.42 1.95 4.69
C LEU A 13 1.75 2.71 3.41
N SER A 14 1.11 3.85 3.16
CA SER A 14 1.44 4.72 2.02
C SER A 14 2.92 5.12 2.04
N HIS A 15 3.37 5.71 3.15
CA HIS A 15 4.75 6.15 3.28
C HIS A 15 5.74 4.98 3.18
N LEU A 16 5.49 3.88 3.90
CA LEU A 16 6.40 2.75 3.97
C LEU A 16 6.52 1.95 2.66
N LEU A 17 5.49 1.99 1.80
CA LEU A 17 5.52 1.41 0.45
C LEU A 17 5.99 2.39 -0.64
N SER A 18 6.27 3.64 -0.28
CA SER A 18 6.81 4.62 -1.21
C SER A 18 8.31 4.42 -1.43
N TYR A 19 8.82 4.98 -2.53
CA TYR A 19 10.25 4.91 -2.85
C TYR A 19 11.10 5.48 -1.69
N PRO A 20 12.11 4.74 -1.18
CA PRO A 20 12.83 5.09 0.05
C PRO A 20 13.93 6.14 -0.20
N ASP A 21 13.53 7.33 -0.64
CA ASP A 21 14.43 8.45 -0.89
C ASP A 21 14.98 9.09 0.40
N GLU A 22 15.55 10.30 0.29
CA GLU A 22 16.08 11.01 1.45
C GLU A 22 14.99 11.49 2.42
N GLU A 23 13.81 11.86 1.92
CA GLU A 23 12.69 12.31 2.74
C GLU A 23 12.11 11.15 3.54
N TRP A 24 11.87 10.01 2.87
CA TRP A 24 11.47 8.76 3.53
C TRP A 24 12.38 8.41 4.71
N ARG A 25 13.70 8.50 4.51
CA ARG A 25 14.69 8.17 5.54
C ARG A 25 14.69 9.16 6.71
N LYS A 26 14.44 10.44 6.45
CA LYS A 26 14.36 11.48 7.50
C LYS A 26 13.13 11.27 8.38
N GLU A 27 12.00 10.91 7.78
CA GLU A 27 10.73 10.74 8.48
C GLU A 27 10.61 9.39 9.20
N ARG A 28 11.48 8.42 8.89
CA ARG A 28 11.44 7.08 9.47
C ARG A 28 11.28 7.04 10.99
N SER A 29 12.04 7.87 11.72
CA SER A 29 11.99 7.88 13.19
C SER A 29 10.66 8.44 13.73
N GLU A 30 10.07 9.40 13.01
CA GLU A 30 8.75 9.94 13.31
C GLU A 30 7.66 8.90 13.06
N TRP A 31 7.71 8.21 11.91
CA TRP A 31 6.80 7.11 11.63
C TRP A 31 6.90 5.98 12.64
N GLN A 32 8.09 5.63 13.10
CA GLN A 32 8.26 4.63 14.15
C GLN A 32 7.54 5.03 15.46
N GLN A 33 7.57 6.31 15.82
CA GLN A 33 6.85 6.82 17.00
C GLN A 33 5.34 6.79 16.78
N ILE A 34 4.86 7.32 15.66
CA ILE A 34 3.43 7.34 15.30
C ILE A 34 2.85 5.92 15.29
N ILE A 35 3.54 4.97 14.65
CA ILE A 35 3.12 3.56 14.61
C ILE A 35 3.12 2.95 16.01
N GLY A 36 4.03 3.35 16.89
CA GLY A 36 4.10 2.90 18.28
C GLY A 36 2.84 3.21 19.10
N GLU A 37 2.09 4.24 18.72
CA GLU A 37 0.86 4.68 19.39
C GLU A 37 -0.40 3.93 18.93
N ILE A 38 -0.31 3.13 17.85
CA ILE A 38 -1.44 2.34 17.34
C ILE A 38 -1.85 1.28 18.37
N GLU A 39 -3.14 1.25 18.73
CA GLU A 39 -3.67 0.31 19.74
C GLU A 39 -3.77 -1.12 19.19
N HIS A 40 -4.00 -1.27 17.89
CA HIS A 40 -4.13 -2.57 17.26
C HIS A 40 -2.77 -3.27 17.12
N GLU A 41 -2.43 -4.08 18.13
CA GLU A 41 -1.12 -4.74 18.28
C GLU A 41 -0.62 -5.52 17.05
N ALA A 42 -1.49 -6.26 16.36
CA ALA A 42 -1.05 -7.04 15.19
C ALA A 42 -0.66 -6.14 14.01
N LEU A 43 -1.50 -5.16 13.63
CA LEU A 43 -1.17 -4.14 12.62
C LEU A 43 0.09 -3.38 12.97
N LYS A 44 0.20 -2.90 14.21
CA LYS A 44 1.42 -2.25 14.71
C LYS A 44 2.65 -3.14 14.54
N GLY A 45 2.54 -4.42 14.92
CA GLY A 45 3.62 -5.39 14.79
C GLY A 45 4.12 -5.56 13.35
N HIS A 46 3.20 -5.66 12.38
CA HIS A 46 3.55 -5.75 10.96
C HIS A 46 4.33 -4.53 10.45
N LEU A 47 3.87 -3.32 10.78
CA LEU A 47 4.51 -2.08 10.35
C LEU A 47 5.89 -1.90 11.02
N LEU A 48 5.99 -2.18 12.31
CA LEU A 48 7.26 -2.11 13.05
C LEU A 48 8.26 -3.17 12.58
N ALA A 49 7.81 -4.38 12.22
CA ALA A 49 8.68 -5.42 11.70
C ALA A 49 9.35 -5.01 10.39
N PHE A 50 8.63 -4.34 9.48
CA PHE A 50 9.24 -3.77 8.28
C PHE A 50 10.27 -2.69 8.63
N LEU A 51 9.93 -1.76 9.52
CA LEU A 51 10.85 -0.70 9.95
C LEU A 51 12.11 -1.26 10.64
N GLU A 52 12.00 -2.36 11.39
CA GLU A 52 13.13 -3.05 11.99
C GLU A 52 14.01 -3.69 10.92
N SER A 53 13.42 -4.43 9.97
CA SER A 53 14.16 -5.02 8.85
C SER A 53 14.85 -3.95 8.01
N ALA A 54 14.17 -2.86 7.66
CA ALA A 54 14.77 -1.74 6.94
C ALA A 54 15.89 -1.02 7.73
N ALA A 55 16.06 -1.27 9.03
CA ALA A 55 17.18 -0.77 9.83
C ALA A 55 18.52 -1.39 9.48
N SER A 56 18.51 -2.64 9.01
CA SER A 56 19.74 -3.38 8.74
C SER A 56 20.35 -3.04 7.38
N TYR A 57 19.64 -2.30 6.54
CA TYR A 57 20.06 -1.91 5.20
C TYR A 57 20.70 -0.51 5.22
N SER A 58 21.77 -0.33 4.45
CA SER A 58 22.21 1.00 4.03
C SER A 58 21.16 1.66 3.12
N SER A 59 21.32 2.96 2.87
CA SER A 59 20.39 3.69 2.00
C SER A 59 20.39 3.13 0.59
N GLU A 60 21.57 2.82 0.07
CA GLU A 60 21.77 2.24 -1.26
C GLU A 60 21.16 0.84 -1.34
N GLU A 61 21.41 -0.03 -0.35
CA GLU A 61 20.84 -1.39 -0.33
C GLU A 61 19.31 -1.38 -0.24
N LEU A 62 18.71 -0.47 0.54
CA LEU A 62 17.26 -0.36 0.63
C LEU A 62 16.64 0.11 -0.69
N ILE A 63 17.27 1.08 -1.36
CA ILE A 63 16.85 1.54 -2.69
C ILE A 63 16.97 0.42 -3.72
N GLU A 64 18.10 -0.29 -3.76
CA GLU A 64 18.30 -1.43 -4.66
C GLU A 64 17.25 -2.53 -4.41
N THR A 65 16.95 -2.80 -3.14
CA THR A 65 15.93 -3.77 -2.73
C THR A 65 14.54 -3.33 -3.18
N TYR A 66 14.20 -2.04 -3.04
CA TYR A 66 12.94 -1.49 -3.54
C TYR A 66 12.82 -1.63 -5.06
N VAL A 67 13.82 -1.14 -5.80
CA VAL A 67 13.83 -1.16 -7.29
C VAL A 67 13.75 -2.58 -7.81
N TYR A 68 14.51 -3.50 -7.23
CA TYR A 68 14.47 -4.91 -7.62
C TYR A 68 13.08 -5.51 -7.35
N THR A 69 12.48 -5.21 -6.19
CA THR A 69 11.20 -5.78 -5.77
C THR A 69 10.03 -5.20 -6.58
N PHE A 70 9.96 -3.89 -6.77
CA PHE A 70 8.77 -3.22 -7.30
C PHE A 70 8.92 -2.75 -8.75
N ASP A 71 10.07 -2.18 -9.11
CA ASP A 71 10.24 -1.59 -10.45
C ASP A 71 10.62 -2.64 -11.49
N PHE A 72 11.48 -3.61 -11.12
CA PHE A 72 11.85 -4.74 -11.98
C PHE A 72 10.97 -5.98 -11.75
N GLY A 73 10.18 -5.96 -10.69
CA GLY A 73 9.29 -7.05 -10.30
C GLY A 73 8.07 -7.17 -11.21
N LYS A 74 8.08 -8.15 -12.13
CA LYS A 74 6.98 -8.36 -13.09
C LYS A 74 5.62 -8.63 -12.42
N LYS A 75 5.62 -9.31 -11.27
CA LYS A 75 4.42 -9.70 -10.51
C LYS A 75 4.30 -8.99 -9.17
N THR A 76 5.21 -8.07 -8.88
CA THR A 76 5.30 -7.41 -7.59
C THR A 76 5.19 -5.90 -7.70
N ASN A 77 5.09 -5.33 -8.90
CA ASN A 77 4.89 -3.89 -9.09
C ASN A 77 3.66 -3.35 -8.32
N LEU A 78 3.74 -2.07 -7.94
CA LEU A 78 2.72 -1.41 -7.11
C LEU A 78 1.59 -0.74 -7.92
N TYR A 79 1.45 -1.05 -9.22
CA TYR A 79 0.38 -0.50 -10.06
C TYR A 79 -0.76 -1.52 -10.18
N VAL A 80 -1.75 -1.42 -9.29
CA VAL A 80 -2.69 -2.53 -9.03
C VAL A 80 -3.56 -2.92 -10.24
N THR A 81 -3.79 -1.99 -11.19
CA THR A 81 -4.56 -2.30 -12.40
C THR A 81 -3.77 -3.12 -13.41
N TYR A 82 -2.43 -3.09 -13.33
CA TYR A 82 -1.55 -3.80 -14.26
C TYR A 82 -1.76 -5.31 -14.21
N PHE A 83 -2.13 -5.86 -13.04
CA PHE A 83 -2.44 -7.29 -12.87
C PHE A 83 -3.66 -7.75 -13.69
N ASN A 84 -4.62 -6.86 -13.95
CA ASN A 84 -5.84 -7.20 -14.72
C ASN A 84 -5.60 -7.10 -16.22
N SER A 85 -4.97 -6.02 -16.67
CA SER A 85 -5.01 -5.58 -18.07
C SER A 85 -3.65 -5.22 -18.65
N GLY A 86 -2.56 -5.25 -17.87
CA GLY A 86 -1.21 -4.93 -18.33
C GLY A 86 -1.14 -3.56 -19.02
N GLU A 87 -0.60 -3.51 -20.24
CA GLU A 87 -0.54 -2.28 -21.06
C GLU A 87 -1.73 -2.10 -22.01
N GLN A 88 -2.80 -2.87 -21.83
CA GLN A 88 -3.94 -2.83 -22.75
C GLN A 88 -4.77 -1.54 -22.58
N ARG A 89 -5.58 -1.22 -23.61
CA ARG A 89 -6.40 0.00 -23.64
C ARG A 89 -7.39 0.05 -22.46
N GLU A 90 -7.85 -1.10 -22.03
CA GLU A 90 -8.75 -1.34 -20.91
C GLU A 90 -8.19 -0.75 -19.62
N ARG A 91 -6.87 -0.81 -19.41
CA ARG A 91 -6.20 -0.18 -18.26
C ARG A 91 -6.48 1.32 -18.20
N GLY A 92 -6.42 2.00 -19.35
CA GLY A 92 -6.69 3.44 -19.42
C GLY A 92 -8.10 3.81 -18.95
N ILE A 93 -9.09 2.94 -19.16
CA ILE A 93 -10.46 3.13 -18.67
C ILE A 93 -10.51 2.94 -17.15
N GLU A 94 -9.83 1.93 -16.62
CA GLU A 94 -9.75 1.71 -15.17
C GLU A 94 -9.08 2.87 -14.44
N LEU A 95 -7.99 3.42 -14.99
CA LEU A 95 -7.30 4.58 -14.42
C LEU A 95 -8.21 5.82 -14.39
N LEU A 96 -8.99 6.05 -15.46
CA LEU A 96 -9.93 7.16 -15.51
C LEU A 96 -11.03 7.01 -14.46
N GLN A 97 -11.60 5.81 -14.33
CA GLN A 97 -12.61 5.52 -13.30
C GLN A 97 -12.09 5.74 -11.88
N LEU A 98 -10.83 5.34 -11.62
CA LEU A 98 -10.21 5.53 -10.32
C LEU A 98 -9.97 7.01 -10.01
N LYS A 99 -9.51 7.79 -11.00
CA LYS A 99 -9.38 9.25 -10.89
C LYS A 99 -10.71 9.94 -10.63
N ASP A 100 -11.78 9.53 -11.31
CA ASP A 100 -13.12 10.09 -11.12
C ASP A 100 -13.64 9.80 -9.70
N LEU A 101 -13.39 8.60 -9.16
CA LEU A 101 -13.79 8.23 -7.80
C LEU A 101 -13.06 9.08 -6.75
N TYR A 102 -11.77 9.32 -6.92
CA TYR A 102 -11.00 10.21 -6.05
C TYR A 102 -11.59 11.61 -6.03
N GLN A 103 -11.87 12.17 -7.20
CA GLN A 103 -12.47 13.51 -7.32
C GLN A 103 -13.85 13.59 -6.66
N GLN A 104 -14.70 12.58 -6.85
CA GLN A 104 -16.02 12.51 -6.21
C GLN A 104 -15.93 12.42 -4.68
N SER A 105 -14.80 11.94 -4.17
CA SER A 105 -14.52 11.86 -2.74
C SER A 105 -13.80 13.10 -2.19
N GLY A 106 -13.55 14.11 -3.02
CA GLY A 106 -12.82 15.32 -2.66
C GLY A 106 -11.29 15.15 -2.57
N PHE A 107 -10.77 13.99 -2.99
CA PHE A 107 -9.34 13.73 -3.05
C PHE A 107 -8.78 14.10 -4.42
N GLN A 108 -7.73 14.90 -4.45
CA GLN A 108 -7.04 15.29 -5.68
C GLN A 108 -5.62 14.74 -5.66
N PRO A 109 -5.36 13.60 -6.31
CA PRO A 109 -4.01 13.07 -6.42
C PRO A 109 -3.11 14.03 -7.20
N THR A 110 -1.83 14.05 -6.87
CA THR A 110 -0.84 14.77 -7.69
C THR A 110 -0.73 14.11 -9.07
N ASP A 111 -0.50 14.88 -10.14
CA ASP A 111 -0.30 14.32 -11.49
C ASP A 111 1.10 13.68 -11.67
N LYS A 112 1.85 13.44 -10.58
CA LYS A 112 3.18 12.81 -10.63
C LYS A 112 3.10 11.30 -10.80
N GLU A 113 2.09 10.68 -10.21
CA GLU A 113 1.90 9.23 -10.21
C GLU A 113 0.55 8.84 -10.84
N LEU A 114 0.47 7.62 -11.37
CA LEU A 114 -0.80 7.09 -11.85
C LEU A 114 -1.75 6.82 -10.68
N PRO A 115 -3.07 6.93 -10.88
CA PRO A 115 -4.04 6.78 -9.79
C PRO A 115 -4.06 5.37 -9.19
N ASP A 116 -3.52 4.35 -9.89
CA ASP A 116 -3.45 2.98 -9.41
C ASP A 116 -2.13 2.62 -8.69
N TYR A 117 -1.25 3.60 -8.47
CA TYR A 117 -0.07 3.41 -7.64
C TYR A 117 -0.50 3.19 -6.18
N LEU A 118 -0.19 2.02 -5.62
CA LEU A 118 -0.71 1.58 -4.33
C LEU A 118 -0.50 2.59 -3.19
N PRO A 119 0.68 3.21 -2.99
CA PRO A 119 0.84 4.29 -2.00
C PRO A 119 -0.16 5.43 -2.17
N LEU A 120 -0.40 5.91 -3.39
CA LEU A 120 -1.41 6.94 -3.66
C LEU A 120 -2.82 6.46 -3.32
N MET A 121 -3.16 5.21 -3.61
CA MET A 121 -4.45 4.63 -3.20
C MET A 121 -4.60 4.58 -1.68
N LEU A 122 -3.50 4.40 -0.94
CA LEU A 122 -3.47 4.38 0.53
C LEU A 122 -3.54 5.78 1.12
N GLU A 123 -2.94 6.80 0.47
CA GLU A 123 -3.19 8.21 0.82
C GLU A 123 -4.67 8.55 0.73
N PHE A 124 -5.32 8.10 -0.34
CA PHE A 124 -6.76 8.22 -0.49
C PHE A 124 -7.51 7.53 0.67
N ALA A 125 -7.15 6.29 1.01
CA ALA A 125 -7.79 5.56 2.12
C ALA A 125 -7.57 6.21 3.50
N ALA A 126 -6.46 6.92 3.69
CA ALA A 126 -6.17 7.63 4.93
C ALA A 126 -7.10 8.84 5.16
N VAL A 127 -7.66 9.43 4.09
CA VAL A 127 -8.48 10.64 4.18
C VAL A 127 -9.95 10.44 3.81
N ALA A 128 -10.27 9.38 3.07
CA ALA A 128 -11.63 9.09 2.61
C ALA A 128 -12.47 8.39 3.70
N ASP A 129 -13.79 8.43 3.52
CA ASP A 129 -14.71 7.58 4.28
C ASP A 129 -14.34 6.10 4.06
N HIS A 130 -14.29 5.30 5.13
CA HIS A 130 -13.89 3.90 5.04
C HIS A 130 -14.75 3.09 4.06
N GLU A 131 -16.05 3.40 3.92
CA GLU A 131 -16.93 2.74 2.95
C GLU A 131 -16.49 3.00 1.49
N LYS A 132 -16.02 4.21 1.19
CA LYS A 132 -15.50 4.57 -0.14
C LYS A 132 -14.16 3.92 -0.39
N ALA A 133 -13.26 3.92 0.61
CA ALA A 133 -12.00 3.20 0.54
C ALA A 133 -12.24 1.71 0.30
N ALA A 134 -13.13 1.09 1.08
CA ALA A 134 -13.47 -0.32 0.93
C ALA A 134 -14.02 -0.64 -0.47
N ALA A 135 -14.92 0.19 -1.00
CA ALA A 135 -15.46 0.01 -2.35
C ALA A 135 -14.36 0.02 -3.45
N VAL A 136 -13.36 0.89 -3.31
CA VAL A 136 -12.19 0.91 -4.23
C VAL A 136 -11.38 -0.36 -4.09
N PHE A 137 -10.95 -0.67 -2.88
CA PHE A 137 -10.05 -1.79 -2.62
C PHE A 137 -10.71 -3.14 -2.87
N GLN A 138 -12.04 -3.26 -2.74
CA GLN A 138 -12.78 -4.48 -3.07
C GLN A 138 -12.58 -4.92 -4.52
N LYS A 139 -12.44 -3.98 -5.46
CA LYS A 139 -12.16 -4.28 -6.87
C LYS A 139 -10.78 -4.90 -7.08
N TYR A 140 -9.81 -4.58 -6.21
CA TYR A 140 -8.40 -4.95 -6.35
C TYR A 140 -7.91 -5.94 -5.29
N ALA A 141 -8.79 -6.44 -4.43
CA ALA A 141 -8.45 -7.32 -3.32
C ALA A 141 -7.69 -8.59 -3.77
N ALA A 142 -8.09 -9.20 -4.90
CA ALA A 142 -7.41 -10.36 -5.46
C ALA A 142 -5.99 -10.02 -5.95
N ASN A 143 -5.79 -8.86 -6.57
CA ASN A 143 -4.48 -8.42 -7.07
C ASN A 143 -3.52 -8.14 -5.91
N LEU A 144 -4.03 -7.56 -4.82
CA LEU A 144 -3.26 -7.28 -3.60
C LEU A 144 -2.89 -8.58 -2.86
N GLU A 145 -3.79 -9.56 -2.83
CA GLU A 145 -3.48 -10.88 -2.29
C GLU A 145 -2.42 -11.61 -3.15
N GLU A 146 -2.50 -11.53 -4.48
CA GLU A 146 -1.46 -12.08 -5.37
C GLU A 146 -0.11 -11.39 -5.13
N LEU A 147 -0.08 -10.06 -5.03
CA LEU A 147 1.11 -9.29 -4.68
C LEU A 147 1.70 -9.76 -3.33
N ARG A 148 0.87 -9.90 -2.30
CA ARG A 148 1.28 -10.39 -0.98
C ARG A 148 1.89 -11.78 -1.05
N LEU A 149 1.25 -12.71 -1.78
CA LEU A 149 1.75 -14.07 -1.97
C LEU A 149 3.10 -14.07 -2.69
N GLN A 150 3.26 -13.28 -3.76
CA GLN A 150 4.52 -13.17 -4.48
C GLN A 150 5.64 -12.56 -3.63
N LEU A 151 5.35 -11.57 -2.79
CA LEU A 151 6.34 -11.02 -1.86
C LEU A 151 6.75 -12.05 -0.80
N SER A 152 5.78 -12.80 -0.27
CA SER A 152 6.02 -13.86 0.71
C SER A 152 6.84 -15.02 0.13
N GLU A 153 6.54 -15.46 -1.09
CA GLU A 153 7.29 -16.53 -1.80
C GLU A 153 8.75 -16.13 -2.04
N ASN A 154 9.02 -14.84 -2.21
CA ASN A 154 10.37 -14.29 -2.41
C ASN A 154 11.05 -13.86 -1.11
N GLU A 155 10.47 -14.18 0.06
CA GLU A 155 10.98 -13.78 1.37
C GLU A 155 11.26 -12.26 1.47
N SER A 156 10.43 -11.46 0.82
CA SER A 156 10.65 -10.01 0.71
C SER A 156 10.47 -9.31 2.05
N ILE A 157 11.33 -8.33 2.35
CA ILE A 157 11.20 -7.46 3.52
C ILE A 157 9.87 -6.70 3.55
N TYR A 158 9.23 -6.50 2.39
CA TYR A 158 7.96 -5.77 2.27
C TYR A 158 6.73 -6.63 2.57
N THR A 159 6.88 -7.96 2.73
CA THR A 159 5.76 -8.87 3.03
C THR A 159 4.92 -8.44 4.24
N PRO A 160 5.52 -8.01 5.37
CA PRO A 160 4.74 -7.56 6.53
C PRO A 160 3.84 -6.36 6.23
N LEU A 161 4.23 -5.46 5.31
CA LEU A 161 3.38 -4.33 4.93
C LEU A 161 2.12 -4.80 4.22
N LEU A 162 2.22 -5.80 3.35
CA LEU A 162 1.06 -6.34 2.65
C LEU A 162 0.20 -7.22 3.56
N ASP A 163 0.78 -7.92 4.53
CA ASP A 163 0.01 -8.60 5.59
C ASP A 163 -0.80 -7.58 6.42
N GLY A 164 -0.16 -6.46 6.80
CA GLY A 164 -0.83 -5.35 7.47
C GLY A 164 -1.92 -4.71 6.61
N LEU A 165 -1.66 -4.52 5.30
CA LEU A 165 -2.64 -4.02 4.35
C LEU A 165 -3.88 -4.92 4.29
N MET A 166 -3.71 -6.23 4.12
CA MET A 166 -4.86 -7.13 4.04
C MET A 166 -5.68 -7.13 5.33
N MET A 167 -5.03 -7.00 6.48
CA MET A 167 -5.72 -6.91 7.77
C MET A 167 -6.52 -5.61 7.93
N ILE A 168 -5.97 -4.45 7.56
CA ILE A 168 -6.71 -3.18 7.64
C ILE A 168 -7.86 -3.14 6.63
N LEU A 169 -7.69 -3.75 5.46
CA LEU A 169 -8.74 -3.86 4.44
C LEU A 169 -9.93 -4.69 4.95
N GLU A 170 -9.68 -5.81 5.62
CA GLU A 170 -10.74 -6.61 6.28
C GLU A 170 -11.48 -5.79 7.35
N GLU A 171 -10.76 -5.02 8.16
CA GLU A 171 -11.34 -4.16 9.22
C GLU A 171 -12.27 -3.05 8.68
N ILE A 172 -12.13 -2.67 7.40
CA ILE A 172 -13.03 -1.73 6.71
C ILE A 172 -14.05 -2.42 5.80
N GLY A 173 -14.12 -3.76 5.81
CA GLY A 173 -15.14 -4.53 5.11
C GLY A 173 -14.77 -4.98 3.70
N VAL A 174 -13.48 -5.01 3.35
CA VAL A 174 -13.01 -5.61 2.09
C VAL A 174 -12.86 -7.11 2.27
N GLU A 175 -13.52 -7.88 1.40
CA GLU A 175 -13.47 -9.33 1.41
C GLU A 175 -12.34 -9.85 0.51
N ARG A 176 -11.56 -10.82 1.02
CA ARG A 176 -10.61 -11.59 0.22
C ARG A 176 -11.37 -12.58 -0.64
N ASN A 177 -11.56 -12.25 -1.92
CA ASN A 177 -12.02 -13.22 -2.89
C ASN A 177 -10.88 -14.18 -3.22
N VAL A 178 -10.75 -15.26 -2.45
CA VAL A 178 -9.92 -16.40 -2.85
C VAL A 178 -10.64 -17.04 -4.04
N GLN A 179 -10.15 -16.80 -5.26
CA GLN A 179 -10.63 -17.60 -6.39
C GLN A 179 -10.31 -19.07 -6.08
N PRO A 180 -11.31 -19.97 -6.14
CA PRO A 180 -11.12 -21.39 -5.85
C PRO A 180 -10.22 -22.08 -6.88
#